data_AF-A0A7C5HJ27-F1
#
_entry.id   AF-A0A7C5HJ27-F1
#
_cell.length_a   1.000
_cell.length_b   1.000
_cell.length_c   1.000
_cell.angle_alpha   90.00
_cell.angle_beta   90.00
_cell.angle_gamma   90.00
#
_symmetry.space_group_name_H-M   'P 1'
#
loop_
_entity.id
_entity.type
_entity.pdbx_description
1 polymer ?
#
loop_
_entity_poly.entity_id
_entity_poly.type
_entity_poly.pdbx_seq_one_letter_code
_entity_poly.pdbx_strand_id
1 'polypeptide(L)'
;MLTNKRRLVKMKSSWNIQKLNNYLDSRNGKPNEVKVLSGEIPIVSKIEFNTGKIYLREDGKSNTKLIKILPKDLVISGINASKGAISLNNYPQEIAATIHYSAYYPKENKCDIIFMWYYFKSNIFQNILKDNLPGGIKTEIKPKHILSLEIPLPPLEEQKRIVAKLKKVEDNIKKIKELIEIQERDIKNLRFSFFEKCKNKYSTKSLSKALELDIDAEKVDVFKEYNFAGVYGFGKGLFVRGIQDGNTSYKVFHKLHKDHIVLSKVKGWEGAIALIDERYDGLYLSPVYPTFKAKENINIKYISEYLQLPAVWQI
;
A
#
# COMPACT_ATOMS: atom_id res chain seq x y z
N MET A 1 4.49 -11.18 21.18
CA MET A 1 5.90 -10.70 21.02
C MET A 1 6.68 -11.74 20.22
N LEU A 2 6.82 -11.56 18.91
CA LEU A 2 7.68 -12.39 18.06
C LEU A 2 8.88 -11.53 17.65
N THR A 3 10.00 -11.74 18.34
CA THR A 3 11.28 -11.07 18.07
C THR A 3 11.78 -11.47 16.69
N ASN A 4 11.48 -10.64 15.71
CA ASN A 4 11.99 -10.75 14.35
C ASN A 4 13.46 -10.32 14.37
N LYS A 5 14.35 -11.21 14.86
CA LYS A 5 15.80 -11.13 14.63
C LYS A 5 16.03 -11.35 13.13
N ARG A 6 15.70 -10.32 12.33
CA ARG A 6 16.24 -10.19 10.97
C ARG A 6 17.75 -10.29 11.12
N ARG A 7 18.35 -11.26 10.44
CA ARG A 7 19.77 -11.21 10.08
C ARG A 7 19.99 -9.85 9.42
N LEU A 8 20.33 -8.84 10.21
CA LEU A 8 21.12 -7.73 9.74
C LEU A 8 22.29 -8.40 9.05
N VAL A 9 22.36 -8.26 7.73
CA VAL A 9 23.58 -8.51 6.99
C VAL A 9 24.67 -7.92 7.86
N LYS A 10 25.61 -8.75 8.35
CA LYS A 10 26.83 -8.26 8.99
C LYS A 10 27.41 -7.27 8.00
N MET A 11 27.14 -5.97 8.19
CA MET A 11 27.79 -4.93 7.42
C MET A 11 29.26 -5.14 7.73
N LYS A 12 30.04 -5.52 6.72
CA LYS A 12 31.49 -5.46 6.84
C LYS A 12 31.79 -4.04 7.32
N SER A 13 32.25 -3.93 8.56
CA SER A 13 32.78 -2.71 9.13
C SER A 13 33.99 -2.31 8.29
N SER A 14 33.80 -1.38 7.33
CA SER A 14 34.84 -0.52 6.71
C SER A 14 34.44 -0.08 5.28
N TRP A 15 33.26 0.50 5.07
CA TRP A 15 33.11 1.32 3.85
C TRP A 15 33.71 2.68 4.14
N ASN A 16 34.60 3.14 3.25
CA ASN A 16 35.23 4.43 3.41
C ASN A 16 34.15 5.51 3.35
N ILE A 17 34.21 6.44 4.29
CA ILE A 17 33.41 7.66 4.25
C ILE A 17 33.91 8.51 3.10
N GLN A 18 32.99 8.97 2.25
CA GLN A 18 33.28 9.69 1.03
C GLN A 18 32.34 10.89 0.87
N LYS A 19 32.87 12.02 0.38
CA LYS A 19 32.05 13.20 0.06
C LYS A 19 31.30 13.00 -1.26
N LEU A 20 30.00 13.28 -1.26
CA LEU A 20 29.14 13.07 -2.43
C LEU A 20 29.58 13.89 -3.67
N ASN A 21 30.14 15.08 -3.49
CA ASN A 21 30.66 15.92 -4.58
C ASN A 21 31.80 15.26 -5.39
N ASN A 22 32.46 14.22 -4.87
CA ASN A 22 33.45 13.47 -5.61
C ASN A 22 32.83 12.48 -6.61
N TYR A 23 31.52 12.22 -6.49
CA TYR A 23 30.81 11.17 -7.21
C TYR A 23 29.62 11.67 -8.04
N LEU A 24 28.98 12.75 -7.61
CA LEU A 24 27.80 13.32 -8.27
C LEU A 24 28.07 14.78 -8.67
N ASP A 25 27.52 15.17 -9.81
CA ASP A 25 27.38 16.57 -10.21
C ASP A 25 25.91 16.99 -10.21
N SER A 26 25.64 18.25 -9.89
CA SER A 26 24.30 18.83 -10.02
C SER A 26 24.01 19.13 -11.48
N ARG A 27 22.82 18.76 -11.95
CA ARG A 27 22.28 19.20 -13.23
C ARG A 27 22.04 20.70 -13.19
N ASN A 28 22.61 21.39 -14.16
CA ASN A 28 22.42 22.82 -14.36
C ASN A 28 21.68 23.09 -15.68
N GLY A 29 21.09 24.27 -15.78
CA GLY A 29 20.39 24.73 -16.97
C GLY A 29 18.87 24.80 -16.79
N LYS A 30 18.25 25.51 -17.73
CA LYS A 30 16.80 25.68 -17.81
C LYS A 30 16.25 24.83 -18.97
N PRO A 31 15.01 24.33 -18.87
CA PRO A 31 14.35 23.70 -20.01
C PRO A 31 14.02 24.74 -21.07
N ASN A 32 13.72 24.29 -22.29
CA ASN A 32 13.22 25.17 -23.35
C ASN A 32 11.80 25.67 -22.99
N GLU A 33 11.62 26.98 -22.84
CA GLU A 33 10.36 27.57 -22.37
C GLU A 33 9.18 27.32 -23.33
N VAL A 34 9.42 27.37 -24.65
CA VAL A 34 8.38 27.09 -25.66
C VAL A 34 7.89 25.65 -25.54
N LYS A 35 8.82 24.69 -25.37
CA LYS A 35 8.49 23.28 -25.19
C LYS A 35 7.80 22.98 -23.86
N VAL A 36 8.09 23.74 -22.81
CA VAL A 36 7.36 23.62 -21.55
C VAL A 36 5.94 24.17 -21.68
N LEU A 37 5.77 25.32 -22.33
CA LEU A 37 4.45 25.93 -22.55
C LEU A 37 3.56 25.11 -23.48
N SER A 38 4.12 24.38 -24.44
CA SER A 38 3.38 23.47 -25.31
C SER A 38 3.04 22.12 -24.67
N GLY A 39 3.59 21.82 -23.49
CA GLY A 39 3.45 20.52 -22.82
C GLY A 39 4.42 19.44 -23.31
N GLU A 40 5.26 19.72 -24.32
CA GLU A 40 6.27 18.77 -24.84
C GLU A 40 7.31 18.40 -23.76
N ILE A 41 7.71 19.37 -22.93
CA ILE A 41 8.51 19.15 -21.72
C ILE A 41 7.58 19.30 -20.51
N PRO A 42 7.08 18.19 -19.95
CA PRO A 42 6.21 18.24 -18.80
C PRO A 42 6.96 18.63 -17.52
N ILE A 43 6.24 19.19 -16.56
CA ILE A 43 6.77 19.64 -15.27
C ILE A 43 6.48 18.61 -14.17
N VAL A 44 7.44 18.32 -13.30
CA VAL A 44 7.24 17.53 -12.08
C VAL A 44 6.24 18.23 -11.17
N SER A 45 5.08 17.60 -10.99
CA SER A 45 4.05 18.00 -10.02
C SER A 45 4.44 17.57 -8.61
N LYS A 46 4.78 16.29 -8.43
CA LYS A 46 5.23 15.72 -7.16
C LYS A 46 6.05 14.45 -7.35
N ILE A 47 6.82 14.11 -6.32
CA ILE A 47 7.43 12.78 -6.16
C ILE A 47 6.75 12.09 -4.97
N GLU A 48 6.21 10.90 -5.17
CA GLU A 48 5.60 10.13 -4.09
C GLU A 48 6.66 9.58 -3.12
N PHE A 49 6.43 9.75 -1.83
CA PHE A 49 7.40 9.45 -0.77
C PHE A 49 7.81 7.97 -0.71
N ASN A 50 6.85 7.06 -0.90
CA ASN A 50 7.08 5.62 -0.73
C ASN A 50 7.72 5.01 -1.98
N THR A 51 7.12 5.21 -3.15
CA THR A 51 7.60 4.59 -4.38
C THR A 51 8.69 5.39 -5.07
N GLY A 52 8.77 6.71 -4.84
CA GLY A 52 9.60 7.60 -5.65
C GLY A 52 8.99 7.85 -7.03
N LYS A 53 7.72 7.50 -7.27
CA LYS A 53 7.06 7.75 -8.55
C LYS A 53 6.96 9.27 -8.80
N ILE A 54 7.43 9.69 -9.96
CA ILE A 54 7.28 11.07 -10.45
C ILE A 54 5.88 11.21 -11.07
N TYR A 55 5.19 12.27 -10.71
CA TYR A 55 3.95 12.72 -11.34
C TYR A 55 4.24 13.98 -12.13
N LEU A 56 3.73 14.04 -13.35
CA LEU A 56 3.96 15.11 -14.29
C LEU A 56 2.69 15.93 -14.54
N ARG A 57 2.85 17.18 -14.96
CA ARG A 57 1.80 18.06 -15.49
C ARG A 57 2.28 18.74 -16.76
N GLU A 58 1.35 19.08 -17.65
CA GLU A 58 1.63 19.61 -18.99
C GLU A 58 1.17 21.06 -19.18
N ASP A 59 0.60 21.68 -18.14
CA ASP A 59 0.03 23.03 -18.21
C ASP A 59 1.06 24.16 -18.42
N GLY A 60 2.36 23.84 -18.43
CA GLY A 60 3.50 24.74 -18.66
C GLY A 60 3.68 25.87 -17.63
N LYS A 61 2.68 26.11 -16.77
CA LYS A 61 2.62 27.25 -15.85
C LYS A 61 3.47 26.98 -14.61
N SER A 62 4.26 27.98 -14.23
CA SER A 62 5.02 27.97 -12.97
C SER A 62 5.26 29.39 -12.47
N ASN A 63 5.03 29.62 -11.18
CA ASN A 63 5.35 30.89 -10.51
C ASN A 63 6.83 30.99 -10.12
N THR A 64 7.62 29.96 -10.42
CA THR A 64 9.04 29.89 -10.09
C THR A 64 9.82 29.48 -11.33
N LYS A 65 11.13 29.79 -11.34
CA LYS A 65 12.04 29.31 -12.38
C LYS A 65 12.01 27.79 -12.45
N LEU A 66 12.20 27.25 -13.64
CA LEU A 66 12.28 25.82 -13.87
C LEU A 66 13.74 25.38 -14.04
N ILE A 67 14.02 24.19 -13.56
CA ILE A 67 15.26 23.46 -13.79
C ILE A 67 15.01 22.35 -14.81
N LYS A 68 16.04 22.06 -15.60
CA LYS A 68 16.05 20.93 -16.52
C LYS A 68 16.40 19.63 -15.79
N ILE A 69 15.74 18.54 -16.15
CA ILE A 69 16.02 17.18 -15.68
C ILE A 69 16.11 16.27 -16.91
N LEU A 70 17.22 15.54 -17.02
CA LEU A 70 17.46 14.62 -18.14
C LEU A 70 17.14 13.17 -17.76
N PRO A 71 16.95 12.27 -18.75
CA PRO A 71 16.82 10.84 -18.49
C PRO A 71 17.96 10.33 -17.61
N LYS A 72 17.62 9.48 -16.64
CA LYS A 72 18.50 8.87 -15.63
C LYS A 72 19.09 9.81 -14.58
N ASP A 73 18.71 11.09 -14.56
CA ASP A 73 19.07 11.96 -13.44
C ASP A 73 18.39 11.48 -12.13
N LEU A 74 19.13 11.54 -11.02
CA LEU A 74 18.59 11.38 -9.67
C LEU A 74 17.94 12.70 -9.25
N VAL A 75 16.63 12.70 -9.01
CA VAL A 75 15.82 13.88 -8.69
C VAL A 75 15.44 13.89 -7.22
N ILE A 76 15.65 15.02 -6.55
CA ILE A 76 15.37 15.21 -5.12
C ILE A 76 14.53 16.46 -4.93
N SER A 77 13.41 16.35 -4.22
CA SER A 77 12.68 17.51 -3.71
C SER A 77 13.42 18.09 -2.51
N GLY A 78 13.95 19.31 -2.61
CA GLY A 78 14.63 19.97 -1.49
C GLY A 78 13.73 20.12 -0.26
N ILE A 79 12.42 20.29 -0.45
CA ILE A 79 11.44 20.48 0.64
C ILE A 79 11.09 19.14 1.33
N ASN A 80 10.97 18.06 0.56
CA ASN A 80 10.43 16.79 1.04
C ASN A 80 11.42 15.62 1.00
N ALA A 81 12.72 15.88 0.77
CA ALA A 81 13.76 14.84 0.69
C ALA A 81 13.80 13.96 1.94
N SER A 82 13.74 14.56 3.13
CA SER A 82 13.73 13.86 4.42
C SER A 82 12.49 12.99 4.66
N LYS A 83 11.42 13.20 3.88
CA LYS A 83 10.21 12.38 3.85
C LYS A 83 10.24 11.31 2.75
N GLY A 84 11.29 11.28 1.92
CA GLY A 84 11.47 10.28 0.86
C GLY A 84 11.09 10.74 -0.55
N ALA A 85 10.88 12.03 -0.80
CA ALA A 85 10.60 12.58 -2.15
C ALA A 85 11.85 12.59 -3.05
N ILE A 86 12.31 11.38 -3.40
CA ILE A 86 13.55 11.09 -4.13
C ILE A 86 13.24 10.06 -5.23
N SER A 87 13.73 10.30 -6.44
CA SER A 87 13.43 9.47 -7.61
C SER A 87 14.59 9.37 -8.58
N LEU A 88 14.62 8.31 -9.38
CA LEU A 88 15.42 8.22 -10.58
C LEU A 88 14.52 8.57 -11.78
N ASN A 89 14.91 9.53 -12.60
CA ASN A 89 14.14 9.90 -13.77
C ASN A 89 14.20 8.79 -14.84
N ASN A 90 13.12 8.02 -14.97
CA ASN A 90 13.00 6.96 -15.97
C ASN A 90 12.23 7.41 -17.24
N TYR A 91 11.86 8.69 -17.36
CA TYR A 91 11.27 9.20 -18.59
C TYR A 91 12.32 9.25 -19.71
N PRO A 92 11.99 8.84 -20.95
CA PRO A 92 12.93 8.86 -22.07
C PRO A 92 13.23 10.29 -22.57
N GLN A 93 12.35 11.26 -22.26
CA GLN A 93 12.50 12.66 -22.61
C GLN A 93 13.01 13.52 -21.45
N GLU A 94 13.40 14.75 -21.80
CA GLU A 94 13.62 15.83 -20.84
C GLU A 94 12.31 16.16 -20.11
N ILE A 95 12.41 16.39 -18.79
CA ILE A 95 11.33 16.93 -17.98
C ILE A 95 11.83 18.17 -17.23
N ALA A 96 10.89 19.00 -16.78
CA ALA A 96 11.19 20.19 -15.99
C ALA A 96 10.77 19.99 -14.53
N ALA A 97 11.36 20.75 -13.61
CA ALA A 97 10.85 20.87 -12.24
C ALA A 97 11.05 22.29 -11.73
N THR A 98 10.33 22.67 -10.68
CA THR A 98 10.56 23.97 -10.02
C THR A 98 11.91 24.02 -9.33
N ILE A 99 12.39 25.22 -9.00
CA ILE A 99 13.65 25.43 -8.25
C ILE A 99 13.73 24.73 -6.88
N HIS A 100 12.61 24.22 -6.37
CA HIS A 100 12.56 23.44 -5.13
C HIS A 100 12.96 21.98 -5.32
N TYR A 101 13.29 21.59 -6.55
CA TYR A 101 13.90 20.33 -6.89
C TYR A 101 15.35 20.52 -7.27
N SER A 102 16.09 19.42 -7.24
CA SER A 102 17.45 19.32 -7.73
C SER A 102 17.62 17.98 -8.44
N ALA A 103 18.47 17.96 -9.47
CA ALA A 103 18.77 16.77 -10.23
C ALA A 103 20.28 16.53 -10.22
N TYR A 104 20.71 15.27 -10.20
CA TYR A 104 22.10 14.86 -10.11
C TYR A 104 22.40 13.73 -11.08
N TYR A 105 23.63 13.68 -11.57
CA TYR A 105 24.11 12.60 -12.41
C TYR A 105 25.49 12.16 -11.94
N PRO A 106 25.87 10.89 -12.19
CA PRO A 106 27.16 10.39 -11.77
C PRO A 106 28.28 11.05 -12.57
N LYS A 107 29.37 11.42 -11.89
CA LYS A 107 30.65 11.66 -12.53
C LYS A 107 31.10 10.39 -13.24
N GLU A 108 31.75 10.55 -14.39
CA GLU A 108 32.12 9.44 -15.25
C GLU A 108 32.87 8.33 -14.48
N ASN A 109 32.31 7.12 -14.53
CA ASN A 109 32.85 5.92 -13.88
C ASN A 109 33.09 6.02 -12.36
N LYS A 110 32.44 6.97 -11.65
CA LYS A 110 32.63 7.14 -10.20
C LYS A 110 31.64 6.35 -9.34
N CYS A 111 30.38 6.24 -9.75
CA CYS A 111 29.35 5.53 -9.00
C CYS A 111 28.27 4.94 -9.90
N ASP A 112 27.51 3.99 -9.35
CA ASP A 112 26.29 3.48 -9.93
C ASP A 112 25.11 4.37 -9.49
N ILE A 113 24.43 5.01 -10.44
CA ILE A 113 23.33 5.94 -10.12
C ILE A 113 22.11 5.25 -9.50
N ILE A 114 21.89 3.97 -9.82
CA ILE A 114 20.80 3.17 -9.27
C ILE A 114 21.10 2.84 -7.81
N PHE A 115 22.35 2.51 -7.49
CA PHE A 115 22.81 2.37 -6.10
C PHE A 115 22.57 3.66 -5.32
N MET A 116 22.98 4.81 -5.86
CA MET A 116 22.76 6.12 -5.21
C MET A 116 21.28 6.37 -4.95
N TRP A 117 20.41 6.05 -5.91
CA TRP A 117 18.96 6.15 -5.74
C TRP A 117 18.45 5.28 -4.58
N TYR A 118 18.82 3.99 -4.52
CA TYR A 118 18.42 3.12 -3.40
C TYR A 118 18.97 3.63 -2.05
N TYR A 119 20.22 4.07 -2.02
CA TYR A 119 20.84 4.58 -0.81
C TYR A 119 20.11 5.85 -0.32
N PHE A 120 19.80 6.77 -1.22
CA PHE A 120 19.15 8.04 -0.89
C PHE A 120 17.71 7.83 -0.40
N LYS A 121 17.02 6.78 -0.90
CA LYS A 121 15.69 6.40 -0.40
C LYS A 121 15.72 5.66 0.93
N SER A 122 16.88 5.18 1.38
CA SER A 122 16.98 4.44 2.63
C SER A 122 16.70 5.32 3.85
N ASN A 123 16.20 4.71 4.93
CA ASN A 123 16.02 5.39 6.21
C ASN A 123 17.34 5.96 6.76
N ILE A 124 18.48 5.34 6.41
CA ILE A 124 19.81 5.81 6.82
C ILE A 124 20.04 7.20 6.23
N PHE A 125 19.89 7.37 4.92
CA PHE A 125 20.10 8.67 4.28
C PHE A 125 19.02 9.68 4.68
N GLN A 126 17.76 9.27 4.77
CA GLN A 126 16.70 10.16 5.24
C GLN A 126 16.95 10.71 6.66
N ASN A 127 17.55 9.91 7.55
CA ASN A 127 17.95 10.37 8.88
C ASN A 127 19.15 11.32 8.81
N ILE A 128 20.16 11.04 7.98
CA ILE A 128 21.27 11.97 7.73
C ILE A 128 20.71 13.34 7.29
N LEU A 129 19.72 13.37 6.39
CA LEU A 129 19.09 14.62 5.97
C LEU A 129 18.36 15.33 7.11
N LYS A 130 17.67 14.60 8.00
CA LYS A 130 16.97 15.19 9.15
C LYS A 130 17.93 15.81 10.15
N ASP A 131 19.04 15.13 10.43
CA ASP A 131 20.04 15.57 11.41
C ASP A 131 20.85 16.78 10.92
N ASN A 132 20.99 16.92 9.60
CA ASN A 132 21.75 18.02 8.98
C ASN A 132 20.85 19.19 8.51
N LEU A 133 19.53 19.08 8.65
CA LEU A 133 18.59 20.16 8.37
C LEU A 133 18.52 21.10 9.57
N PRO A 134 18.79 22.42 9.41
CA PRO A 134 18.63 23.37 10.50
C PRO A 134 17.14 23.43 10.92
N GLY A 135 16.87 23.33 12.22
CA GLY A 135 15.54 23.55 12.77
C GLY A 135 15.07 24.99 12.52
N GLY A 136 14.07 25.18 11.67
CA GLY A 136 13.54 26.51 11.33
C GLY A 136 12.63 26.53 10.09
N ILE A 137 12.11 27.71 9.73
CA ILE A 137 11.09 27.91 8.66
C ILE A 137 11.63 27.59 7.24
N LYS A 138 12.96 27.63 7.02
CA LYS A 138 13.59 27.31 5.72
C LYS A 138 14.14 25.87 5.70
N THR A 139 13.23 24.89 5.71
CA THR A 139 13.55 23.45 5.74
C THR A 139 13.96 22.86 4.38
N GLU A 140 14.42 23.68 3.42
CA GLU A 140 14.72 23.21 2.06
C GLU A 140 16.20 22.89 1.88
N ILE A 141 16.51 21.64 1.52
CA ILE A 141 17.88 21.20 1.25
C ILE A 141 18.32 21.64 -0.15
N LYS A 142 19.42 22.39 -0.22
CA LYS A 142 20.00 22.88 -1.47
C LYS A 142 21.09 21.94 -2.02
N PRO A 143 21.36 21.94 -3.35
CA PRO A 143 22.35 21.05 -3.95
C PRO A 143 23.74 21.09 -3.34
N LYS A 144 24.22 22.29 -2.99
CA LYS A 144 25.54 22.46 -2.34
C LYS A 144 25.63 21.68 -1.03
N HIS A 145 24.55 21.64 -0.26
CA HIS A 145 24.50 20.90 1.01
C HIS A 145 24.46 19.39 0.77
N ILE A 146 23.62 18.91 -0.16
CA ILE A 146 23.58 17.47 -0.51
C ILE A 146 24.97 16.99 -0.96
N LEU A 147 25.60 17.72 -1.87
CA LEU A 147 26.91 17.36 -2.41
C LEU A 147 28.04 17.43 -1.36
N SER A 148 27.89 18.22 -0.28
CA SER A 148 28.87 18.25 0.81
C SER A 148 28.75 17.11 1.81
N LEU A 149 27.64 16.34 1.79
CA LEU A 149 27.45 15.25 2.74
C LEU A 149 28.48 14.14 2.55
N GLU A 150 28.87 13.57 3.67
CA GLU A 150 29.78 12.43 3.77
C GLU A 150 28.99 11.15 4.00
N ILE A 151 29.23 10.12 3.18
CA ILE A 151 28.48 8.87 3.23
C ILE A 151 29.42 7.66 3.14
N PRO A 152 29.08 6.53 3.79
CA PRO A 152 29.79 5.27 3.57
C PRO A 152 29.48 4.76 2.16
N LEU A 153 30.48 4.81 1.27
CA LEU A 153 30.30 4.42 -0.12
C LEU A 153 31.18 3.19 -0.47
N PRO A 154 30.58 2.03 -0.79
CA PRO A 154 31.35 0.87 -1.21
C PRO A 154 31.97 1.05 -2.62
N PRO A 155 32.96 0.23 -3.01
CA PRO A 155 33.50 0.19 -4.37
C PRO A 155 32.41 -0.05 -5.44
N LEU A 156 32.62 0.44 -6.65
CA LEU A 156 31.64 0.38 -7.75
C LEU A 156 31.10 -1.03 -8.03
N GLU A 157 31.96 -2.04 -8.02
CA GLU A 157 31.53 -3.44 -8.24
C GLU A 157 30.62 -3.95 -7.11
N GLU A 158 30.87 -3.52 -5.88
CA GLU A 158 30.02 -3.84 -4.75
C GLU A 158 28.68 -3.08 -4.82
N GLN A 159 28.67 -1.83 -5.30
CA GLN A 159 27.44 -1.09 -5.58
C GLN A 159 26.56 -1.85 -6.59
N LYS A 160 27.13 -2.28 -7.72
CA LYS A 160 26.44 -3.10 -8.73
C LYS A 160 25.90 -4.40 -8.15
N ARG A 161 26.69 -5.10 -7.33
CA ARG A 161 26.27 -6.35 -6.67
C ARG A 161 25.09 -6.13 -5.71
N ILE A 162 25.08 -5.03 -4.97
CA ILE A 162 23.97 -4.64 -4.09
C ILE A 162 22.71 -4.36 -4.93
N VAL A 163 22.84 -3.55 -5.99
CA VAL A 163 21.73 -3.23 -6.90
C VAL A 163 21.12 -4.49 -7.51
N ALA A 164 21.93 -5.43 -7.98
CA ALA A 164 21.46 -6.69 -8.55
C ALA A 164 20.62 -7.50 -7.54
N LYS A 165 21.01 -7.52 -6.27
CA LYS A 165 20.26 -8.19 -5.21
C LYS A 165 18.94 -7.48 -4.89
N LEU A 166 18.94 -6.16 -4.81
CA LEU A 166 17.74 -5.37 -4.55
C LEU A 166 16.71 -5.56 -5.68
N LYS A 167 17.13 -5.43 -6.93
CA LYS A 167 16.29 -5.66 -8.10
C LYS A 167 15.69 -7.06 -8.12
N LYS A 168 16.48 -8.09 -7.82
CA LYS A 168 15.97 -9.48 -7.73
C LYS A 168 14.83 -9.61 -6.71
N VAL A 169 14.90 -8.92 -5.58
CA VAL A 169 13.84 -8.92 -4.57
C VAL A 169 12.61 -8.16 -5.08
N GLU A 170 12.80 -7.00 -5.71
CA GLU A 170 11.69 -6.24 -6.31
C GLU A 170 10.96 -7.01 -7.42
N ASP A 171 11.71 -7.71 -8.28
CA ASP A 171 11.14 -8.58 -9.32
C ASP A 171 10.33 -9.73 -8.71
N ASN A 172 10.81 -10.33 -7.63
CA ASN A 172 10.06 -11.36 -6.90
C ASN A 172 8.78 -10.79 -6.28
N ILE A 173 8.81 -9.57 -5.72
CA ILE A 173 7.62 -8.90 -5.20
C ILE A 173 6.60 -8.69 -6.32
N LYS A 174 7.04 -8.24 -7.50
CA LYS A 174 6.17 -8.05 -8.66
C LYS A 174 5.50 -9.37 -9.08
N LYS A 175 6.28 -10.44 -9.25
CA LYS A 175 5.76 -11.77 -9.60
C LYS A 175 4.75 -12.30 -8.59
N ILE A 176 5.02 -12.13 -7.29
CA ILE A 176 4.10 -12.58 -6.24
C ILE A 176 2.78 -11.81 -6.31
N LYS A 177 2.80 -10.49 -6.54
CA LYS A 177 1.58 -9.69 -6.70
C LYS A 177 0.75 -10.15 -7.90
N GLU A 178 1.39 -10.38 -9.04
CA GLU A 178 0.73 -10.91 -10.24
C GLU A 178 0.09 -12.30 -9.97
N LEU A 179 0.79 -13.19 -9.25
CA LEU A 179 0.25 -14.49 -8.85
C LEU A 179 -0.94 -14.35 -7.90
N ILE A 180 -0.91 -13.42 -6.94
CA ILE A 180 -2.05 -13.16 -6.04
C ILE A 180 -3.29 -12.73 -6.86
N GLU A 181 -3.12 -11.79 -7.79
CA GLU A 181 -4.21 -11.30 -8.64
C GLU A 181 -4.81 -12.43 -9.51
N ILE A 182 -3.96 -13.30 -10.08
CA ILE A 182 -4.40 -14.48 -10.83
C ILE A 182 -5.21 -15.43 -9.94
N GLN A 183 -4.69 -15.78 -8.76
CA GLN A 183 -5.37 -16.71 -7.85
C GLN A 183 -6.71 -16.15 -7.34
N GLU A 184 -6.79 -14.84 -7.07
CA GLU A 184 -8.04 -14.16 -6.69
C GLU A 184 -9.09 -14.19 -7.79
N ARG A 185 -8.67 -14.14 -9.06
CA ARG A 185 -9.56 -14.30 -10.20
C ARG A 185 -9.97 -15.76 -10.37
N ASP A 186 -9.04 -16.69 -10.24
CA ASP A 186 -9.28 -18.11 -10.46
C ASP A 186 -10.23 -18.70 -9.41
N ILE A 187 -10.14 -18.28 -8.14
CA ILE A 187 -11.10 -18.69 -7.10
C ILE A 187 -12.52 -18.20 -7.39
N LYS A 188 -12.67 -16.96 -7.91
CA LYS A 188 -13.99 -16.42 -8.30
C LYS A 188 -14.58 -17.21 -9.47
N ASN A 189 -13.76 -17.50 -10.48
CA ASN A 189 -14.17 -18.29 -11.65
C ASN A 189 -14.52 -19.73 -11.26
N LEU A 190 -13.74 -20.36 -10.38
CA LEU A 190 -13.98 -21.72 -9.90
C LEU A 190 -15.30 -21.78 -9.13
N ARG A 191 -15.56 -20.84 -8.22
CA ARG A 191 -16.84 -20.73 -7.50
C ARG A 191 -18.01 -20.63 -8.48
N PHE A 192 -17.94 -19.70 -9.43
CA PHE A 192 -19.00 -19.53 -10.42
C PHE A 192 -19.24 -20.82 -11.23
N SER A 193 -18.19 -21.41 -11.80
CA SER A 193 -18.30 -22.65 -12.58
C SER A 193 -18.86 -23.81 -11.77
N PHE A 194 -18.43 -23.96 -10.52
CA PHE A 194 -18.88 -25.02 -9.64
C PHE A 194 -20.37 -24.90 -9.31
N PHE A 195 -20.82 -23.70 -8.94
CA PHE A 195 -22.22 -23.49 -8.57
C PHE A 195 -23.17 -23.47 -9.77
N GLU A 196 -22.73 -23.02 -10.95
CA GLU A 196 -23.49 -23.19 -12.19
C GLU A 196 -23.69 -24.68 -12.54
N LYS A 197 -22.64 -25.50 -12.42
CA LYS A 197 -22.76 -26.96 -12.58
C LYS A 197 -23.71 -27.57 -11.55
N CYS A 198 -23.67 -27.11 -10.29
CA CYS A 198 -24.58 -27.58 -9.25
C CYS A 198 -26.03 -27.24 -9.57
N LYS A 199 -26.31 -26.00 -10.02
CA LYS A 199 -27.65 -25.54 -10.41
C LYS A 199 -28.23 -26.38 -11.55
N ASN A 200 -27.40 -26.80 -12.51
CA ASN A 200 -27.84 -27.63 -13.63
C ASN A 200 -28.05 -29.10 -13.25
N LYS A 201 -27.41 -29.59 -12.19
CA LYS A 201 -27.45 -31.01 -11.78
C LYS A 201 -28.44 -31.28 -10.65
N TYR A 202 -28.65 -30.32 -9.76
CA TYR A 202 -29.43 -30.50 -8.53
C TYR A 202 -30.59 -29.53 -8.46
N SER A 203 -31.70 -29.96 -7.86
CA SER A 203 -32.88 -29.11 -7.69
C SER A 203 -32.65 -28.01 -6.65
N THR A 204 -33.13 -26.81 -6.96
CA THR A 204 -33.11 -25.67 -6.04
C THR A 204 -33.97 -25.94 -4.80
N LYS A 205 -33.43 -25.62 -3.62
CA LYS A 205 -34.14 -25.68 -2.34
C LYS A 205 -34.15 -24.31 -1.68
N SER A 206 -35.19 -24.02 -0.90
CA SER A 206 -35.26 -22.81 -0.09
C SER A 206 -34.17 -22.80 0.97
N LEU A 207 -33.54 -21.64 1.21
CA LEU A 207 -32.50 -21.47 2.22
C LEU A 207 -33.01 -21.79 3.64
N SER A 208 -34.31 -21.66 3.90
CA SER A 208 -34.93 -22.05 5.18
C SER A 208 -34.88 -23.55 5.46
N LYS A 209 -34.60 -24.39 4.45
CA LYS A 209 -34.32 -25.83 4.64
C LYS A 209 -32.87 -26.08 5.06
N ALA A 210 -31.97 -25.11 4.88
CA ALA A 210 -30.54 -25.24 5.16
C ALA A 210 -30.10 -24.44 6.40
N LEU A 211 -30.72 -23.28 6.63
CA LEU A 211 -30.39 -22.37 7.71
C LEU A 211 -31.59 -22.12 8.61
N GLU A 212 -31.32 -21.83 9.88
CA GLU A 212 -32.30 -21.30 10.83
C GLU A 212 -31.74 -20.08 11.56
N LEU A 213 -32.64 -19.18 11.93
CA LEU A 213 -32.29 -17.99 12.69
C LEU A 213 -31.79 -18.42 14.07
N ASP A 214 -30.61 -17.94 14.44
CA ASP A 214 -30.02 -18.21 15.74
C ASP A 214 -29.30 -16.96 16.21
N ILE A 215 -29.95 -16.20 17.09
CA ILE A 215 -29.46 -14.90 17.57
C ILE A 215 -29.22 -15.03 19.07
N ASP A 216 -27.97 -14.83 19.48
CA ASP A 216 -27.61 -14.62 20.87
C ASP A 216 -27.67 -13.11 21.18
N ALA A 217 -28.82 -12.67 21.71
CA ALA A 217 -29.07 -11.27 22.03
C ALA A 217 -28.70 -10.97 23.49
N GLU A 218 -27.64 -10.19 23.68
CA GLU A 218 -27.20 -9.73 24.98
C GLU A 218 -27.75 -8.32 25.26
N LYS A 219 -28.35 -8.10 26.44
CA LYS A 219 -28.81 -6.77 26.85
C LYS A 219 -27.63 -5.81 26.97
N VAL A 220 -27.79 -4.60 26.44
CA VAL A 220 -26.75 -3.58 26.55
C VAL A 220 -26.65 -3.09 27.98
N ASP A 221 -25.47 -3.29 28.57
CA ASP A 221 -24.99 -2.64 29.77
C ASP A 221 -24.10 -1.45 29.39
N VAL A 222 -24.47 -0.24 29.85
CA VAL A 222 -23.76 1.01 29.60
C VAL A 222 -22.39 1.07 30.27
N PHE A 223 -22.15 0.25 31.30
CA PHE A 223 -20.87 0.17 32.01
C PHE A 223 -19.95 -0.92 31.47
N LYS A 224 -20.42 -1.72 30.48
CA LYS A 224 -19.64 -2.79 29.86
C LYS A 224 -19.03 -2.32 28.53
N GLU A 225 -17.82 -2.80 28.28
CA GLU A 225 -17.16 -2.68 26.97
C GLU A 225 -17.42 -3.92 26.10
N TYR A 226 -17.60 -3.67 24.80
CA TYR A 226 -17.87 -4.71 23.80
C TYR A 226 -16.87 -4.58 22.65
N ASN A 227 -16.25 -5.70 22.26
CA ASN A 227 -15.43 -5.74 21.07
C ASN A 227 -16.32 -5.99 19.85
N PHE A 228 -16.42 -5.00 18.96
CA PHE A 228 -17.31 -5.08 17.81
C PHE A 228 -16.60 -5.62 16.58
N ALA A 229 -17.35 -6.41 15.81
CA ALA A 229 -17.04 -6.68 14.41
C ALA A 229 -17.75 -5.69 13.48
N GLY A 230 -17.48 -5.80 12.18
CA GLY A 230 -18.25 -5.22 11.10
C GLY A 230 -18.29 -6.20 9.93
N VAL A 231 -19.34 -6.11 9.11
CA VAL A 231 -19.51 -6.94 7.91
C VAL A 231 -19.23 -6.09 6.68
N TYR A 232 -18.25 -6.48 5.87
CA TYR A 232 -18.02 -5.84 4.57
C TYR A 232 -19.08 -6.26 3.55
N GLY A 233 -19.40 -5.35 2.63
CA GLY A 233 -20.12 -5.71 1.41
C GLY A 233 -19.26 -6.53 0.44
N PHE A 234 -19.87 -6.91 -0.67
CA PHE A 234 -19.29 -7.64 -1.81
C PHE A 234 -18.66 -8.99 -1.40
N GLY A 235 -19.24 -9.67 -0.39
CA GLY A 235 -18.78 -10.98 0.07
C GLY A 235 -17.37 -10.97 0.70
N LYS A 236 -16.88 -9.82 1.17
CA LYS A 236 -15.51 -9.67 1.71
C LYS A 236 -15.35 -10.13 3.16
N GLY A 237 -16.40 -10.64 3.78
CA GLY A 237 -16.36 -11.20 5.13
C GLY A 237 -16.42 -10.15 6.24
N LEU A 238 -15.90 -10.52 7.41
CA LEU A 238 -15.91 -9.70 8.63
C LEU A 238 -14.59 -8.93 8.80
N PHE A 239 -14.63 -7.86 9.60
CA PHE A 239 -13.46 -7.17 10.15
C PHE A 239 -13.68 -6.79 11.61
N VAL A 240 -12.59 -6.61 12.36
CA VAL A 240 -12.65 -6.10 13.74
C VAL A 240 -12.82 -4.59 13.67
N ARG A 241 -13.90 -4.08 14.28
CA ARG A 241 -14.16 -2.64 14.41
C ARG A 241 -13.51 -2.04 15.65
N GLY A 242 -13.34 -2.85 16.70
CA GLY A 242 -12.70 -2.47 17.96
C GLY A 242 -13.69 -2.29 19.12
N ILE A 243 -13.14 -1.91 20.26
CA ILE A 243 -13.86 -1.80 21.53
C ILE A 243 -14.72 -0.53 21.56
N GLN A 244 -15.98 -0.67 21.97
CA GLN A 244 -16.92 0.42 22.22
C GLN A 244 -17.68 0.17 23.52
N ASP A 245 -18.09 1.24 24.20
CA ASP A 245 -18.96 1.17 25.37
C ASP A 245 -20.42 0.91 24.98
N GLY A 246 -21.27 0.66 25.98
CA GLY A 246 -22.71 0.47 25.80
C GLY A 246 -23.50 1.77 25.58
N ASN A 247 -22.86 2.92 25.31
CA ASN A 247 -23.58 4.18 25.14
C ASN A 247 -24.24 4.26 23.75
N THR A 248 -25.40 3.64 23.61
CA THR A 248 -26.13 3.52 22.35
C THR A 248 -27.65 3.55 22.55
N SER A 249 -28.41 3.79 21.48
CA SER A 249 -29.86 3.64 21.46
C SER A 249 -30.34 2.19 21.33
N TYR A 250 -29.44 1.25 21.03
CA TYR A 250 -29.78 -0.17 20.95
C TYR A 250 -30.00 -0.78 22.32
N LYS A 251 -31.04 -1.62 22.45
CA LYS A 251 -31.35 -2.33 23.71
C LYS A 251 -30.56 -3.63 23.88
N VAL A 252 -30.11 -4.22 22.78
CA VAL A 252 -29.35 -5.47 22.75
C VAL A 252 -28.21 -5.37 21.73
N PHE A 253 -27.19 -6.18 21.91
CA PHE A 253 -26.22 -6.52 20.87
C PHE A 253 -26.34 -8.01 20.54
N HIS A 254 -26.00 -8.38 19.31
CA HIS A 254 -25.91 -9.76 18.90
C HIS A 254 -24.48 -10.24 19.11
N LYS A 255 -24.31 -11.25 19.96
CA LYS A 255 -23.03 -11.93 20.15
C LYS A 255 -22.81 -12.90 19.00
N LEU A 256 -21.61 -12.89 18.45
CA LEU A 256 -21.21 -13.71 17.33
C LEU A 256 -20.71 -15.07 17.82
N HIS A 257 -21.08 -16.10 17.08
CA HIS A 257 -20.68 -17.48 17.34
C HIS A 257 -20.05 -18.08 16.10
N LYS A 258 -18.94 -18.80 16.27
CA LYS A 258 -18.30 -19.57 15.20
C LYS A 258 -19.32 -20.46 14.49
N ASP A 259 -19.09 -20.69 13.20
CA ASP A 259 -19.91 -21.54 12.34
C ASP A 259 -21.36 -21.04 12.15
N HIS A 260 -21.61 -19.76 12.42
CA HIS A 260 -22.82 -19.04 12.01
C HIS A 260 -22.56 -18.19 10.77
N ILE A 261 -23.62 -17.91 10.02
CA ILE A 261 -23.62 -16.89 8.96
C ILE A 261 -24.27 -15.63 9.51
N VAL A 262 -23.62 -14.49 9.32
CA VAL A 262 -24.20 -13.17 9.58
C VAL A 262 -24.60 -12.50 8.28
N LEU A 263 -25.71 -11.77 8.30
CA LEU A 263 -26.25 -10.99 7.20
C LEU A 263 -26.56 -9.57 7.68
N SER A 264 -26.29 -8.54 6.89
CA SER A 264 -26.84 -7.21 7.15
C SER A 264 -28.28 -7.11 6.65
N LYS A 265 -29.23 -6.74 7.53
CA LYS A 265 -30.61 -6.41 7.10
C LYS A 265 -30.68 -5.23 6.14
N VAL A 266 -29.73 -4.29 6.24
CA VAL A 266 -29.76 -3.02 5.50
C VAL A 266 -28.96 -3.11 4.19
N LYS A 267 -27.87 -3.88 4.19
CA LYS A 267 -26.92 -3.97 3.08
C LYS A 267 -26.73 -5.39 2.53
N GLY A 268 -27.66 -6.30 2.82
CA GLY A 268 -27.61 -7.67 2.32
C GLY A 268 -27.58 -7.76 0.79
N TRP A 269 -28.27 -6.84 0.11
CA TRP A 269 -28.29 -6.68 -1.35
C TRP A 269 -26.95 -6.21 -1.94
N GLU A 270 -26.03 -5.68 -1.12
CA GLU A 270 -24.64 -5.40 -1.52
C GLU A 270 -23.70 -6.56 -1.14
N GLY A 271 -24.22 -7.71 -0.73
CA GLY A 271 -23.39 -8.86 -0.33
C GLY A 271 -22.73 -8.71 1.04
N ALA A 272 -23.33 -7.94 1.95
CA ALA A 272 -22.90 -7.88 3.34
C ALA A 272 -23.32 -9.14 4.12
N ILE A 273 -22.65 -10.26 3.79
CA ILE A 273 -22.91 -11.62 4.28
C ILE A 273 -21.56 -12.29 4.58
N ALA A 274 -21.43 -12.99 5.71
CA ALA A 274 -20.17 -13.65 6.09
C ALA A 274 -20.37 -14.87 6.98
N LEU A 275 -19.50 -15.87 6.82
CA LEU A 275 -19.30 -16.93 7.82
C LEU A 275 -18.44 -16.38 8.97
N ILE A 276 -18.86 -16.66 10.20
CA ILE A 276 -18.13 -16.30 11.42
C ILE A 276 -17.09 -17.37 11.70
N ASP A 277 -15.81 -16.99 11.62
CA ASP A 277 -14.69 -17.84 12.00
C ASP A 277 -14.22 -17.56 13.43
N GLU A 278 -13.23 -18.33 13.91
CA GLU A 278 -12.68 -18.25 15.27
C GLU A 278 -12.19 -16.84 15.67
N ARG A 279 -11.83 -15.98 14.71
CA ARG A 279 -11.35 -14.63 15.01
C ARG A 279 -12.47 -13.69 15.45
N TYR A 280 -13.71 -14.03 15.12
CA TYR A 280 -14.89 -13.21 15.38
C TYR A 280 -15.83 -13.85 16.39
N ASP A 281 -15.51 -15.05 16.87
CA ASP A 281 -16.25 -15.73 17.92
C ASP A 281 -16.24 -14.89 19.21
N GLY A 282 -17.42 -14.68 19.79
CA GLY A 282 -17.62 -13.85 20.98
C GLY A 282 -17.57 -12.33 20.77
N LEU A 283 -17.30 -11.83 19.55
CA LEU A 283 -17.46 -10.40 19.25
C LEU A 283 -18.94 -10.02 19.13
N TYR A 284 -19.22 -8.72 19.02
CA TYR A 284 -20.57 -8.20 18.97
C TYR A 284 -20.88 -7.46 17.66
N LEU A 285 -22.16 -7.50 17.26
CA LEU A 285 -22.75 -6.66 16.21
C LEU A 285 -24.05 -6.02 16.71
N SER A 286 -24.47 -4.95 16.06
CA SER A 286 -25.77 -4.34 16.36
C SER A 286 -26.94 -5.20 15.87
N PRO A 287 -28.18 -4.98 16.37
CA PRO A 287 -29.35 -5.83 16.07
C PRO A 287 -29.78 -5.91 14.60
N VAL A 288 -29.21 -5.06 13.74
CA VAL A 288 -29.43 -5.08 12.29
C VAL A 288 -28.69 -6.23 11.59
N TYR A 289 -27.87 -6.98 12.33
CA TYR A 289 -27.10 -8.12 11.83
C TYR A 289 -27.60 -9.44 12.43
N PRO A 290 -28.67 -10.05 11.90
CA PRO A 290 -29.09 -11.40 12.30
C PRO A 290 -28.01 -12.42 11.96
N THR A 291 -27.95 -13.45 12.81
CA THR A 291 -27.10 -14.62 12.64
C THR A 291 -27.94 -15.87 12.41
N PHE A 292 -27.38 -16.82 11.67
CA PHE A 292 -28.04 -18.04 11.25
C PHE A 292 -27.10 -19.22 11.44
N LYS A 293 -27.61 -20.33 11.95
CA LYS A 293 -26.86 -21.60 12.02
C LYS A 293 -27.32 -22.58 10.94
N ALA A 294 -26.43 -23.49 10.58
CA ALA A 294 -26.77 -24.63 9.74
C ALA A 294 -27.74 -25.56 10.47
N LYS A 295 -28.77 -26.03 9.76
CA LYS A 295 -29.57 -27.17 10.19
C LYS A 295 -28.76 -28.47 10.11
N GLU A 296 -29.27 -29.53 10.71
CA GLU A 296 -28.62 -30.84 10.70
C GLU A 296 -28.27 -31.30 9.27
N ASN A 297 -27.10 -31.92 9.12
CA ASN A 297 -26.56 -32.43 7.85
C ASN A 297 -26.28 -31.36 6.78
N ILE A 298 -26.21 -30.08 7.16
CA ILE A 298 -25.82 -28.99 6.25
C ILE A 298 -24.37 -28.57 6.54
N ASN A 299 -23.53 -28.57 5.51
CA ASN A 299 -22.20 -28.00 5.59
C ASN A 299 -22.27 -26.46 5.47
N ILE A 300 -22.13 -25.75 6.59
CA ILE A 300 -22.20 -24.28 6.62
C ILE A 300 -21.16 -23.62 5.71
N LYS A 301 -19.97 -24.23 5.54
CA LYS A 301 -18.92 -23.69 4.68
C LYS A 301 -19.33 -23.72 3.22
N TYR A 302 -20.01 -24.78 2.78
CA TYR A 302 -20.60 -24.83 1.43
C TYR A 302 -21.62 -23.70 1.23
N ILE A 303 -22.52 -23.48 2.21
CA ILE A 303 -23.51 -22.41 2.14
C ILE A 303 -22.83 -21.04 2.09
N SER A 304 -21.78 -20.83 2.89
CA SER A 304 -20.99 -19.59 2.86
C SER A 304 -20.37 -19.33 1.49
N GLU A 305 -19.77 -20.34 0.85
CA GLU A 305 -19.20 -20.21 -0.49
C GLU A 305 -20.26 -19.85 -1.53
N TYR A 306 -21.47 -20.39 -1.40
CA TYR A 306 -22.60 -20.04 -2.26
C TYR A 306 -23.06 -18.60 -2.05
N LEU A 307 -23.27 -18.17 -0.81
CA LEU A 307 -23.77 -16.82 -0.48
C LEU A 307 -22.78 -15.70 -0.82
N GLN A 308 -21.50 -16.00 -1.02
CA GLN A 308 -20.51 -15.03 -1.49
C GLN A 308 -20.64 -14.69 -2.99
N LEU A 309 -21.37 -15.48 -3.77
CA LEU A 309 -21.52 -15.24 -5.20
C LEU A 309 -22.29 -13.94 -5.48
N PRO A 310 -21.79 -13.03 -6.33
CA PRO A 310 -22.52 -11.82 -6.70
C PRO A 310 -23.93 -12.07 -7.22
N ALA A 311 -24.12 -13.14 -8.00
CA ALA A 311 -25.43 -13.55 -8.53
C ALA A 311 -26.48 -13.89 -7.45
N VAL A 312 -26.09 -14.05 -6.18
CA VAL A 312 -27.03 -14.31 -5.08
C VAL A 312 -27.65 -13.03 -4.54
N TRP A 313 -26.94 -11.90 -4.58
CA TRP A 313 -27.35 -10.66 -3.93
C TRP A 313 -27.43 -9.44 -4.86
N GLN A 314 -26.77 -9.47 -6.03
CA GLN A 314 -26.97 -8.51 -7.11
C GLN A 314 -28.25 -8.88 -7.86
N ILE A 315 -29.38 -8.39 -7.35
CA ILE A 315 -30.71 -8.46 -7.99
C ILE A 315 -30.97 -7.13 -8.69
#